data_AF-A0A7Y7M0E6-F1
#
_entry.id   AF-A0A7Y7M0E6-F1
#
_cell.length_a   1.000
_cell.length_b   1.000
_cell.length_c   1.000
_cell.angle_alpha   90.00
_cell.angle_beta   90.00
_cell.angle_gamma   90.00
#
_symmetry.space_group_name_H-M   'P 1'
#
loop_
_entity.id
_entity.type
_entity.pdbx_description
1 polymer ?
#
loop_
_entity_poly.entity_id
_entity_poly.type
_entity_poly.pdbx_seq_one_letter_code
_entity_poly.pdbx_strand_id
1 'polypeptide(L)'
;MATKERTIVALNPNTGGVYAISVAAELVGTGQQNLRLYERRGLLEPGRTEGGTRRYSEDDLVTLRRIAELLGQGLNLSGIRLVLTLENENQSLRSQLLDRAANPGTTPRQTRNKTDATAPR
;
A
#
# COMPACT_ATOMS: atom_id res chain seq x y z
N MET A 1 -7.06 -11.72 27.30
CA MET A 1 -5.70 -11.73 26.71
C MET A 1 -5.76 -10.91 25.43
N ALA A 2 -5.22 -9.68 25.44
CA ALA A 2 -5.31 -8.76 24.32
C ALA A 2 -4.31 -9.16 23.23
N THR A 3 -4.82 -9.72 22.14
CA THR A 3 -4.05 -9.99 20.94
C THR A 3 -3.65 -8.66 20.33
N LYS A 4 -2.39 -8.25 20.52
CA LYS A 4 -1.80 -7.07 19.90
C LYS A 4 -2.14 -7.06 18.42
N GLU A 5 -2.94 -6.07 18.03
CA GLU A 5 -3.12 -5.63 16.65
C GLU A 5 -1.73 -5.38 16.08
N ARG A 6 -1.20 -6.35 15.33
CA ARG A 6 -0.13 -6.06 14.39
C ARG A 6 -0.80 -5.20 13.33
N THR A 7 -0.62 -3.89 13.41
CA THR A 7 -0.94 -2.97 12.32
C THR A 7 -0.07 -3.38 11.13
N ILE A 8 -0.56 -4.30 10.31
CA ILE A 8 0.11 -4.72 9.09
C ILE A 8 -0.18 -3.61 8.09
N VAL A 9 0.87 -2.87 7.72
CA VAL A 9 0.82 -1.92 6.62
C VAL A 9 0.71 -2.75 5.34
N ALA A 10 -0.51 -3.06 4.92
CA ALA A 10 -0.77 -3.62 3.60
C ALA A 10 -0.36 -2.55 2.58
N LEU A 11 0.79 -2.74 1.94
CA LEU A 11 1.41 -1.73 1.09
C LEU A 11 0.71 -1.59 -0.26
N ASN A 12 -0.15 -2.53 -0.67
CA ASN A 12 -1.02 -2.40 -1.84
C ASN A 12 -2.31 -3.21 -1.63
N PRO A 13 -3.50 -2.67 -1.93
CA PRO A 13 -4.73 -3.46 -1.96
C PRO A 13 -4.67 -4.43 -3.14
N ASN A 14 -4.85 -5.74 -2.88
CA ASN A 14 -4.66 -6.78 -3.88
C ASN A 14 -5.71 -6.70 -5.00
N THR A 15 -5.33 -6.18 -6.17
CA THR A 15 -6.14 -6.19 -7.38
C THR A 15 -6.18 -7.61 -7.95
N GLY A 16 -7.07 -8.45 -7.42
CA GLY A 16 -7.41 -9.78 -7.95
C GLY A 16 -6.23 -10.69 -8.28
N GLY A 17 -5.57 -11.26 -7.27
CA GLY A 17 -4.43 -12.16 -7.47
C GLY A 17 -4.68 -13.25 -8.52
N VAL A 18 -3.75 -13.38 -9.47
CA VAL A 18 -3.82 -14.32 -10.62
C VAL A 18 -2.72 -15.37 -10.55
N TYR A 19 -1.54 -15.01 -10.03
CA TYR A 19 -0.33 -15.84 -10.10
C TYR A 19 -0.17 -16.74 -8.88
N ALA A 20 0.14 -18.02 -9.08
CA ALA A 20 0.56 -18.90 -7.99
C ALA A 20 1.98 -18.56 -7.50
N ILE A 21 2.34 -18.99 -6.28
CA ILE A 21 3.67 -18.71 -5.71
C ILE A 21 4.85 -19.19 -6.57
N SER A 22 4.68 -20.32 -7.28
CA SER A 22 5.69 -20.83 -8.21
C SER A 22 5.90 -19.90 -9.39
N VAL A 23 4.80 -19.42 -9.98
CA VAL A 23 4.84 -18.50 -11.13
C VAL A 23 5.40 -17.14 -10.71
N ALA A 24 4.97 -16.60 -9.57
CA ALA A 24 5.50 -15.34 -9.05
C ALA A 24 7.01 -15.42 -8.75
N ALA A 25 7.48 -16.55 -8.21
CA ALA A 25 8.90 -16.81 -7.97
C ALA A 25 9.71 -16.74 -9.26
N GLU A 26 9.23 -17.41 -10.30
CA GLU A 26 9.87 -17.44 -11.62
C GLU A 26 9.88 -16.04 -12.27
N LEU A 27 8.73 -15.35 -12.27
CA LEU A 27 8.59 -14.01 -12.88
C LEU A 27 9.50 -12.95 -12.25
N VAL A 28 9.80 -13.07 -10.95
CA VAL A 28 10.66 -12.12 -10.24
C VAL A 28 12.11 -12.63 -10.12
N GLY A 29 12.39 -13.86 -10.57
CA GLY A 29 13.71 -14.46 -10.46
C GLY A 29 14.14 -14.70 -9.01
N THR A 30 13.20 -14.99 -8.11
CA THR A 30 13.46 -15.25 -6.69
C THR A 30 12.93 -16.61 -6.25
N GLY A 31 13.49 -17.20 -5.19
CA GLY A 31 13.02 -18.49 -4.68
C GLY A 31 11.67 -18.39 -3.96
N GLN A 32 10.83 -19.43 -4.04
CA GLN A 32 9.56 -19.52 -3.30
C GLN A 32 9.76 -19.37 -1.77
N GLN A 33 10.90 -19.80 -1.23
CA GLN A 33 11.20 -19.62 0.19
C GLN A 33 11.39 -18.15 0.58
N ASN A 34 11.97 -17.34 -0.31
CA ASN A 34 12.15 -15.90 -0.11
C ASN A 34 10.81 -15.18 -0.13
N LEU A 35 9.92 -15.54 -1.07
CA LEU A 35 8.53 -15.04 -1.10
C LEU A 35 7.80 -15.27 0.23
N ARG A 36 7.86 -16.50 0.75
CA ARG A 36 7.28 -16.82 2.07
C ARG A 36 7.94 -16.04 3.20
N LEU A 37 9.25 -15.77 3.11
CA LEU A 37 9.95 -14.96 4.08
C LEU A 37 9.46 -13.51 4.05
N TYR A 38 9.31 -12.91 2.86
CA TYR A 38 8.83 -11.54 2.69
C TYR A 38 7.40 -11.37 3.23
N GLU A 39 6.50 -12.33 2.96
CA GLU A 39 5.17 -12.38 3.56
C GLU A 39 5.21 -12.46 5.08
N ARG A 40 5.99 -13.38 5.66
CA ARG A 40 6.10 -13.50 7.13
C ARG A 40 6.67 -12.24 7.75
N ARG A 41 7.55 -11.56 7.03
CA ARG A 41 8.10 -10.26 7.38
C ARG A 41 7.18 -9.11 6.99
N GLY A 42 5.95 -9.38 6.55
CA GLY A 42 4.86 -8.44 6.26
C GLY A 42 5.20 -7.39 5.21
N LEU A 43 6.04 -7.73 4.24
CA LEU A 43 6.36 -6.89 3.08
C LEU A 43 5.33 -7.06 1.96
N LEU A 44 4.62 -8.18 1.96
CA LEU A 44 3.55 -8.50 1.01
C LEU A 44 2.39 -9.19 1.71
N GLU A 45 1.20 -8.98 1.16
CA GLU A 45 -0.02 -9.64 1.57
C GLU A 45 -0.76 -10.14 0.32
N PRO A 46 -0.39 -11.31 -0.22
CA PRO A 46 -1.07 -11.87 -1.37
C PRO A 46 -2.50 -12.26 -0.99
N GLY A 47 -3.42 -12.01 -1.92
CA GLY A 47 -4.80 -12.46 -1.82
C GLY A 47 -4.86 -13.97 -1.66
N ARG A 48 -5.92 -14.45 -1.01
CA ARG A 48 -6.18 -15.89 -0.91
C ARG A 48 -7.46 -16.22 -1.66
N THR A 49 -7.47 -17.35 -2.34
CA THR A 49 -8.70 -17.92 -2.90
C THR A 49 -9.57 -18.48 -1.79
N GLU A 50 -10.84 -18.75 -2.09
CA GLU A 50 -11.76 -19.47 -1.19
C GLU A 50 -11.18 -20.83 -0.75
N GLY A 51 -10.42 -21.49 -1.63
CA GLY A 51 -9.67 -22.72 -1.33
C GLY A 51 -8.38 -22.53 -0.53
N GLY A 52 -8.11 -21.33 0.00
CA GLY A 52 -6.95 -21.04 0.86
C GLY A 52 -5.60 -20.93 0.14
N THR A 53 -5.59 -20.97 -1.20
CA THR A 53 -4.36 -20.86 -1.98
C THR A 53 -3.98 -19.40 -2.18
N ARG A 54 -2.69 -19.06 -1.97
CA ARG A 54 -2.16 -17.72 -2.22
C ARG A 54 -2.18 -17.41 -3.71
N ARG A 55 -2.67 -16.22 -4.06
CA ARG A 55 -2.54 -15.65 -5.39
C ARG A 55 -1.92 -14.26 -5.31
N TYR A 56 -0.88 -14.06 -6.10
CA TYR A 56 -0.19 -12.78 -6.25
C TYR A 56 -0.84 -12.01 -7.40
N SER A 57 -1.06 -10.72 -7.20
CA SER A 57 -1.46 -9.78 -8.25
C SER A 57 -0.24 -9.27 -9.02
N GLU A 58 -0.47 -8.49 -10.07
CA GLU A 58 0.63 -7.78 -10.75
C GLU A 58 1.30 -6.75 -9.83
N ASP A 59 0.52 -6.08 -8.98
CA ASP A 59 1.03 -5.12 -7.98
C ASP A 59 1.97 -5.79 -6.97
N ASP A 60 1.66 -7.04 -6.58
CA ASP A 60 2.54 -7.86 -5.76
C ASP A 60 3.88 -8.11 -6.49
N LEU A 61 3.84 -8.41 -7.80
CA LEU A 61 5.07 -8.63 -8.58
C LEU A 61 5.92 -7.36 -8.69
N VAL A 62 5.30 -6.19 -8.88
CA VAL A 62 6.01 -4.89 -8.85
C VAL A 62 6.69 -4.69 -7.50
N THR A 63 5.98 -4.94 -6.40
CA THR A 63 6.51 -4.84 -5.05
C THR A 63 7.69 -5.80 -4.83
N LEU A 64 7.58 -7.03 -5.31
CA LEU A 64 8.65 -8.04 -5.20
C LEU A 64 9.90 -7.66 -5.99
N ARG A 65 9.74 -7.09 -7.19
CA ARG A 65 10.86 -6.54 -7.98
C ARG A 65 11.56 -5.40 -7.22
N ARG A 66 10.79 -4.50 -6.60
CA ARG A 66 11.33 -3.41 -5.78
C ARG A 66 12.09 -3.93 -4.56
N ILE A 67 11.57 -4.95 -3.88
CA ILE A 67 12.27 -5.61 -2.76
C ILE A 67 13.61 -6.19 -3.22
N ALA A 68 13.65 -6.88 -4.36
CA ALA A 68 14.88 -7.44 -4.91
C ALA A 68 15.94 -6.37 -5.21
N GLU A 69 15.51 -5.24 -5.78
CA GLU A 69 16.38 -4.09 -6.05
C GLU A 69 16.99 -3.51 -4.76
N LEU A 70 16.14 -3.25 -3.74
CA LEU A 70 16.59 -2.69 -2.47
C LEU A 70 17.50 -3.65 -1.68
N LEU A 71 17.26 -4.96 -1.78
CA LEU A 71 18.19 -5.98 -1.27
C LEU A 71 19.55 -5.90 -1.98
N GLY A 72 19.56 -5.73 -3.31
CA GLY A 72 20.77 -5.54 -4.09
C GLY A 72 21.55 -4.27 -3.71
N GLN A 73 20.87 -3.25 -3.19
CA GLN A 73 21.48 -2.03 -2.63
C GLN A 73 21.99 -2.20 -1.19
N GLY A 74 21.85 -3.40 -0.60
CA GLY A 74 22.35 -3.71 0.73
C GLY A 74 21.39 -3.38 1.88
N LEU A 75 20.13 -3.03 1.59
CA LEU A 75 19.14 -2.81 2.64
C LEU A 75 18.69 -4.15 3.23
N ASN A 76 18.48 -4.16 4.55
CA ASN A 76 17.81 -5.29 5.21
C ASN A 76 16.28 -5.20 5.07
N LEU A 77 15.57 -6.29 5.36
CA LEU A 77 14.11 -6.36 5.22
C LEU A 77 13.35 -5.32 6.04
N SER A 78 13.88 -4.88 7.19
CA SER A 78 13.26 -3.81 7.99
C SER A 78 13.41 -2.45 7.32
N GLY A 79 14.58 -2.16 6.75
CA GLY A 79 14.82 -0.95 5.95
C GLY A 79 13.96 -0.93 4.69
N ILE A 80 13.85 -2.08 4.01
CA ILE A 80 12.99 -2.23 2.82
C ILE A 80 11.54 -1.93 3.15
N ARG A 81 11.02 -2.45 4.27
CA ARG A 81 9.66 -2.12 4.71
C ARG A 81 9.48 -0.60 4.82
N LEU A 82 10.40 0.07 5.50
CA LEU A 82 10.33 1.52 5.70
C LEU A 82 10.35 2.29 4.37
N VAL A 83 11.24 1.90 3.45
CA VAL A 83 11.33 2.52 2.12
C VAL A 83 10.02 2.34 1.36
N LEU A 84 9.46 1.14 1.30
CA LEU A 84 8.20 0.89 0.60
C LEU A 84 7.03 1.67 1.22
N THR A 85 6.96 1.77 2.55
CA THR A 85 5.95 2.62 3.22
C THR A 85 6.07 4.07 2.78
N LEU A 86 7.28 4.62 2.82
CA LEU A 86 7.53 6.02 2.45
C LEU A 86 7.25 6.28 0.97
N GLU A 87 7.59 5.34 0.08
CA GLU A 87 7.28 5.43 -1.35
C GLU A 87 5.77 5.51 -1.59
N ASN A 88 4.99 4.66 -0.92
CA ASN A 88 3.53 4.67 -1.02
C ASN A 88 2.89 5.95 -0.46
N GLU A 89 3.37 6.43 0.69
CA GLU A 89 2.91 7.71 1.25
C GLU A 89 3.23 8.86 0.30
N ASN A 90 4.43 8.88 -0.28
CA ASN A 90 4.84 9.89 -1.25
C ASN A 90 3.97 9.86 -2.52
N GLN A 91 3.70 8.66 -3.04
CA GLN A 91 2.80 8.45 -4.17
C GLN A 91 1.40 9.02 -3.88
N SER A 92 0.82 8.70 -2.72
CA SER A 92 -0.49 9.20 -2.30
C SER A 92 -0.52 10.73 -2.19
N LEU A 93 0.50 11.33 -1.57
CA LEU A 93 0.62 12.78 -1.45
C LEU A 93 0.73 13.46 -2.82
N ARG A 94 1.53 12.89 -3.73
CA ARG A 94 1.66 13.41 -5.10
C ARG A 94 0.34 13.34 -5.86
N SER A 95 -0.39 12.22 -5.76
CA SER A 95 -1.72 12.08 -6.37
C SER A 95 -2.68 13.14 -5.84
N GLN A 96 -2.74 13.36 -4.53
CA GLN A 96 -3.59 14.40 -3.93
C GLN A 96 -3.24 15.82 -4.41
N LEU A 97 -1.96 16.13 -4.57
CA LEU A 97 -1.52 17.42 -5.11
C LEU A 97 -1.94 17.61 -6.57
N LEU A 98 -1.80 16.56 -7.39
CA LEU A 98 -2.23 16.57 -8.79
C LEU A 98 -3.75 16.72 -8.90
N ASP A 99 -4.52 15.98 -8.11
CA ASP A 99 -5.99 16.07 -8.07
C ASP A 99 -6.46 17.47 -7.67
N ARG A 100 -5.79 18.07 -6.68
CA ARG A 100 -6.08 19.43 -6.23
C ARG A 100 -5.71 20.49 -7.28
N ALA A 101 -4.60 20.31 -7.99
CA ALA A 101 -4.20 21.19 -9.07
C ALA A 101 -5.16 21.09 -10.26
N ALA A 102 -5.71 19.90 -10.53
CA ALA A 102 -6.73 19.67 -11.56
C ALA A 102 -8.11 20.21 -11.18
N ASN A 103 -8.44 20.28 -9.88
CA ASN A 103 -9.70 20.80 -9.35
C ASN A 103 -9.50 22.00 -8.38
N PRO A 104 -9.15 23.20 -8.88
CA PRO A 104 -8.87 24.37 -8.03
C PRO A 104 -10.10 24.94 -7.28
N GLY A 105 -11.29 24.36 -7.41
CA GLY A 105 -12.56 24.88 -6.87
C GLY A 105 -13.04 24.32 -5.53
N THR A 106 -12.45 23.24 -4.99
CA THR A 106 -12.94 22.59 -3.76
C THR A 106 -12.26 23.15 -2.52
N THR A 107 -12.41 24.44 -2.26
CA THR A 107 -12.17 24.97 -0.91
C THR A 107 -13.34 24.51 -0.05
N PRO A 108 -13.15 23.85 1.11
CA PRO A 108 -14.24 23.66 2.06
C PRO A 108 -14.71 25.05 2.50
N ARG A 109 -15.76 25.55 1.87
CA ARG A 109 -16.48 26.74 2.31
C ARG A 109 -17.06 26.35 3.67
N GLN A 110 -16.33 26.65 4.74
CA GLN A 110 -16.89 26.71 6.08
C GLN A 110 -18.15 27.55 5.97
N THR A 111 -19.30 26.90 6.11
CA THR A 111 -20.60 27.54 6.27
C THR A 111 -20.56 28.31 7.58
N ARG A 112 -20.03 29.53 7.54
CA ARG A 112 -20.43 30.59 8.47
C ARG A 112 -21.87 30.95 8.10
N ASN A 113 -22.83 30.15 8.56
CA ASN A 113 -24.23 30.48 8.41
C ASN A 113 -24.58 31.57 9.44
N LYS A 114 -24.84 32.75 8.88
CA LYS A 114 -25.85 33.75 9.25
C LYS A 114 -25.86 34.23 10.71
N THR A 115 -25.26 35.41 10.89
CA THR A 115 -26.01 36.57 11.40
C THR A 115 -27.44 36.55 10.87
N ASP A 116 -28.40 36.25 11.74
CA ASP A 116 -29.70 36.93 11.68
C ASP A 116 -29.68 38.01 12.76
N ALA A 117 -29.58 39.24 12.29
CA ALA A 117 -29.94 40.42 13.03
C ALA A 117 -31.47 40.49 13.09
N THR A 118 -32.02 40.58 14.30
CA THR A 118 -33.34 41.20 14.51
C THR A 118 -33.19 42.15 15.69
N ALA A 119 -32.87 43.40 15.38
CA ALA A 119 -33.39 44.57 16.08
C ALA A 119 -34.31 45.27 15.06
N PRO A 120 -35.47 45.83 15.44
CA PRO A 120 -35.44 47.07 16.21
C PRO A 120 -36.63 47.36 17.16
N ARG A 121 -36.36 48.33 18.05
CA ARG A 121 -37.23 49.19 18.89
C ARG A 121 -37.80 48.61 20.18
#